data_AF-A0A7S2H9E5-F1
#
_entry.id   AF-A0A7S2H9E5-F1
#
_cell.length_a   1.000
_cell.length_b   1.000
_cell.length_c   1.000
_cell.angle_alpha   90.00
_cell.angle_beta   90.00
_cell.angle_gamma   90.00
#
_symmetry.space_group_name_H-M   'P 1'
#
loop_
_entity.id
_entity.type
_entity.pdbx_description
1 polymer ?
#
loop_
_entity_poly.entity_id
_entity_poly.type
_entity_poly.pdbx_seq_one_letter_code
_entity_poly.pdbx_strand_id
1 'polypeptide(L)'
;GNTMWMASAVVENRYKDVLYYASLIVSYMVGVASFRRADVTLKERSLKVCSPIVALLFIGSDMVSYVNPGSRWIPMMLLSVAFGMVNSVGSEVGGTLAFVLTGHLTKITNLIFDRVSRTAGRKKLTEKDWEAARQSSVVIAGFFVGALSACQIFNVFPQFLQRGAFSAIG
;
A
#
# COMPACT_ATOMS: atom_id res chain seq x y z
N GLY A 1 1.40 -8.91 3.68
CA GLY A 1 1.13 -9.78 2.53
C GLY A 1 2.36 -10.55 2.11
N ASN A 2 3.33 -9.88 1.48
CA ASN A 2 4.51 -10.51 0.85
C ASN A 2 5.32 -11.43 1.78
N THR A 3 5.43 -11.12 3.08
CA THR A 3 6.09 -12.00 4.06
C THR A 3 5.39 -13.37 4.21
N MET A 4 4.06 -13.40 4.17
CA MET A 4 3.29 -14.65 4.26
C MET A 4 3.46 -15.49 2.99
N TRP A 5 3.42 -14.85 1.82
CA TRP A 5 3.69 -15.52 0.54
C TRP A 5 5.12 -16.06 0.45
N MET A 6 6.10 -15.31 0.96
CA MET A 6 7.49 -15.77 1.06
C MET A 6 7.61 -17.00 1.96
N ALA A 7 6.98 -16.99 3.15
CA ALA A 7 6.99 -18.13 4.05
C ALA A 7 6.35 -19.37 3.40
N SER A 8 5.23 -19.20 2.69
CA SER A 8 4.59 -20.28 1.91
C SER A 8 5.54 -20.83 0.84
N ALA A 9 6.24 -19.96 0.11
CA ALA A 9 7.21 -20.36 -0.92
C ALA A 9 8.42 -21.10 -0.33
N VAL A 10 8.87 -20.77 0.88
CA VAL A 10 9.92 -21.51 1.59
C VAL A 10 9.47 -22.94 1.90
N VAL A 11 8.26 -23.10 2.45
CA VAL A 11 7.69 -24.42 2.78
C VAL A 11 7.54 -25.29 1.53
N GLU A 12 7.17 -24.69 0.40
CA GLU A 12 6.99 -25.38 -0.87
C GLU A 12 8.29 -25.53 -1.68
N ASN A 13 9.46 -25.17 -1.13
CA ASN A 13 10.76 -25.22 -1.80
C ASN A 13 10.83 -24.42 -3.13
N ARG A 14 10.02 -23.36 -3.28
CA ARG A 14 10.00 -22.47 -4.45
C ARG A 14 11.01 -21.34 -4.31
N TYR A 15 12.30 -21.66 -4.36
CA TYR A 15 13.39 -20.70 -4.11
C TYR A 15 13.37 -19.44 -4.98
N LYS A 16 12.92 -19.54 -6.24
CA LYS A 16 12.77 -18.35 -7.12
C LYS A 16 11.75 -17.36 -6.57
N ASP A 17 10.62 -17.86 -6.06
CA ASP A 17 9.57 -17.02 -5.47
C ASP A 17 10.04 -16.42 -4.14
N VAL A 18 10.83 -17.17 -3.36
CA VAL A 18 11.45 -16.65 -2.13
C VAL A 18 12.34 -15.45 -2.43
N LEU A 19 13.25 -15.56 -3.42
CA LEU A 19 14.12 -14.45 -3.83
C LEU A 19 13.32 -13.27 -4.37
N TYR A 20 12.28 -13.54 -5.15
CA TYR A 20 11.36 -12.51 -5.64
C TYR A 20 10.72 -11.76 -4.47
N TYR A 21 10.05 -12.44 -3.54
CA TYR A 21 9.40 -11.77 -2.40
C TYR A 21 10.39 -11.08 -1.46
N ALA A 22 11.57 -11.67 -1.23
CA ALA A 22 12.64 -11.05 -0.44
C ALA A 22 13.09 -9.72 -1.08
N SER A 23 13.28 -9.69 -2.40
CA SER A 23 13.65 -8.46 -3.11
C SER A 23 12.58 -7.37 -3.01
N LEU A 24 11.30 -7.74 -3.04
CA LEU A 24 10.19 -6.80 -2.83
C LEU A 24 10.23 -6.24 -1.41
N ILE A 25 10.40 -7.09 -0.39
CA ILE A 25 10.49 -6.65 1.00
C ILE A 25 11.66 -5.66 1.20
N VAL A 26 12.84 -5.98 0.66
CA VAL A 26 14.00 -5.09 0.73
C VAL A 26 13.74 -3.78 -0.01
N SER A 27 13.16 -3.82 -1.21
CA SER A 27 12.80 -2.63 -1.99
C SER A 27 11.81 -1.73 -1.24
N TYR A 28 10.81 -2.33 -0.59
CA TYR A 28 9.89 -1.61 0.28
C TYR A 28 10.60 -0.90 1.43
N MET A 29 11.51 -1.60 2.12
CA MET A 29 12.29 -1.02 3.22
C MET A 29 13.16 0.14 2.74
N VAL A 30 13.75 0.03 1.55
CA VAL A 30 14.51 1.13 0.91
C VAL A 30 13.60 2.33 0.65
N GLY A 31 12.37 2.13 0.18
CA GLY A 31 11.39 3.20 0.00
C GLY A 31 11.05 3.93 1.31
N VAL A 32 10.74 3.16 2.36
CA VAL A 32 10.48 3.72 3.71
C VAL A 32 11.69 4.50 4.22
N ALA A 33 12.89 3.91 4.16
CA ALA A 33 14.11 4.54 4.62
C ALA A 33 14.45 5.81 3.84
N SER A 34 14.20 5.82 2.53
CA SER A 34 14.45 6.98 1.65
C SER A 34 13.55 8.15 2.01
N PHE A 35 12.25 7.90 2.21
CA PHE A 35 11.33 8.95 2.64
C PHE A 35 11.69 9.45 4.05
N ARG A 36 11.93 8.54 5.00
CA ARG A 36 12.31 8.91 6.37
C ARG A 36 13.58 9.77 6.41
N ARG A 37 14.57 9.44 5.59
CA ARG A 37 15.80 10.23 5.46
C ARG A 37 15.51 11.60 4.83
N ALA A 38 14.69 11.65 3.80
CA ALA A 38 14.28 12.89 3.16
C ALA A 38 13.50 13.79 4.14
N ASP A 39 12.65 13.21 4.98
CA ASP A 39 11.87 13.94 5.98
C ASP A 39 12.77 14.57 7.05
N VAL A 40 13.72 13.80 7.60
CA VAL A 40 14.71 14.31 8.57
C VAL A 40 15.57 15.43 7.96
N THR A 41 15.92 15.32 6.68
CA THR A 41 16.85 16.25 6.01
C THR A 41 16.16 17.52 5.48
N LEU A 42 15.00 17.36 4.84
CA LEU A 42 14.31 18.41 4.08
C LEU A 42 13.06 18.95 4.80
N LYS A 43 12.60 18.29 5.88
CA LYS A 43 11.41 18.63 6.67
C LYS A 43 10.20 18.89 5.75
N GLU A 44 9.59 20.07 5.81
CA GLU A 44 8.40 20.44 5.02
C GLU A 44 8.57 20.33 3.49
N ARG A 45 9.81 20.30 2.98
CA ARG A 45 10.07 20.11 1.54
C ARG A 45 10.11 18.63 1.12
N SER A 46 10.15 17.69 2.06
CA SER A 46 10.23 16.24 1.80
C SER A 46 9.08 15.79 0.88
N LEU A 47 7.84 16.19 1.18
CA LEU A 47 6.65 15.85 0.39
C LEU A 47 6.72 16.36 -1.06
N LYS A 48 7.19 17.59 -1.26
CA LYS A 48 7.30 18.19 -2.61
C LYS A 48 8.34 17.49 -3.48
N VAL A 49 9.39 16.94 -2.87
CA VAL A 49 10.46 16.21 -3.57
C VAL A 49 10.09 14.74 -3.78
N CYS A 50 9.46 14.10 -2.78
CA CYS A 50 9.12 12.69 -2.84
C CYS A 50 7.93 12.40 -3.75
N SER A 51 6.96 13.31 -3.87
CA SER A 51 5.79 13.15 -4.75
C SER A 51 6.17 12.89 -6.23
N PRO A 52 7.01 13.72 -6.90
CA PRO A 52 7.39 13.45 -8.28
C PRO A 52 8.25 12.19 -8.42
N ILE A 53 9.06 11.83 -7.41
CA ILE A 53 9.84 10.59 -7.42
C ILE A 53 8.90 9.38 -7.41
N VAL A 54 7.89 9.39 -6.54
CA VAL A 54 6.88 8.33 -6.48
C VAL A 54 6.16 8.22 -7.82
N ALA A 55 5.71 9.33 -8.40
CA ALA A 55 5.07 9.33 -9.73
C ALA A 55 5.98 8.74 -10.82
N LEU A 56 7.27 9.09 -10.84
CA LEU A 56 8.25 8.52 -11.77
C LEU A 56 8.46 7.02 -11.56
N LEU A 57 8.43 6.52 -10.32
CA LEU A 57 8.52 5.09 -10.04
C LEU A 57 7.28 4.33 -10.54
N PHE A 58 6.08 4.89 -10.39
CA PHE A 58 4.85 4.32 -10.95
C PHE A 58 4.89 4.26 -12.47
N ILE A 59 5.22 5.39 -13.13
CA ILE A 59 5.35 5.46 -14.59
C ILE A 59 6.45 4.51 -15.07
N GLY A 60 7.61 4.49 -14.41
CA GLY A 60 8.72 3.62 -14.74
C GLY A 60 8.35 2.15 -14.62
N SER A 61 7.61 1.77 -13.58
CA SER A 61 7.08 0.41 -13.44
C SER A 61 6.19 0.00 -14.62
N ASP A 62 5.23 0.87 -14.99
CA ASP A 62 4.33 0.57 -16.10
C ASP A 62 5.07 0.48 -17.43
N MET A 63 6.03 1.38 -17.67
CA MET A 63 6.83 1.36 -18.89
C MET A 63 7.66 0.09 -19.00
N VAL A 64 8.33 -0.33 -17.92
CA VAL A 64 9.11 -1.58 -17.92
C VAL A 64 8.21 -2.78 -18.14
N SER A 65 7.02 -2.80 -17.53
CA SER A 65 6.04 -3.85 -17.74
C SER A 65 5.49 -3.86 -19.17
N TYR A 66 5.28 -2.69 -19.77
CA TYR A 66 4.77 -2.55 -21.13
C TYR A 66 5.78 -3.06 -22.17
N VAL A 67 7.07 -2.74 -21.99
CA VAL A 67 8.12 -3.20 -22.91
C VAL A 67 8.38 -4.71 -22.75
N ASN A 68 8.34 -5.24 -21.53
CA ASN A 68 8.57 -6.66 -21.28
C ASN A 68 7.49 -7.24 -20.34
N PRO A 69 6.32 -7.65 -20.89
CA PRO A 69 5.21 -8.17 -20.09
C PRO A 69 5.54 -9.44 -19.30
N GLY A 70 6.57 -10.19 -19.71
CA GLY A 70 7.04 -11.37 -19.01
C GLY A 70 7.89 -11.06 -17.77
N SER A 71 8.46 -9.86 -17.68
CA SER A 71 9.35 -9.46 -16.59
C SER A 71 8.59 -8.73 -15.49
N ARG A 72 8.05 -9.48 -14.53
CA ARG A 72 7.34 -8.91 -13.37
C ARG A 72 8.26 -8.41 -12.25
N TRP A 73 9.51 -8.84 -12.25
CA TRP A 73 10.43 -8.60 -11.13
C TRP A 73 10.73 -7.11 -10.92
N ILE A 74 11.29 -6.46 -11.93
CA ILE A 74 11.73 -5.05 -11.86
C ILE A 74 10.54 -4.09 -11.66
N PRO A 75 9.43 -4.18 -12.43
CA PRO A 75 8.25 -3.33 -12.19
C PRO A 75 7.76 -3.41 -10.75
N MET A 76 7.65 -4.62 -10.21
CA MET A 76 7.16 -4.82 -8.85
C MET A 76 8.14 -4.32 -7.79
N MET A 77 9.46 -4.37 -8.03
CA MET A 77 10.43 -3.73 -7.15
C MET A 77 10.28 -2.20 -7.14
N LEU A 78 10.12 -1.56 -8.29
CA LEU A 78 9.91 -0.11 -8.40
C LEU A 78 8.63 0.33 -7.69
N LEU A 79 7.54 -0.40 -7.91
CA LEU A 79 6.29 -0.20 -7.18
C LEU A 79 6.48 -0.40 -5.68
N SER A 80 7.24 -1.41 -5.28
CA SER A 80 7.46 -1.69 -3.86
C SER A 80 8.21 -0.55 -3.16
N VAL A 81 9.19 0.08 -3.82
CA VAL A 81 9.84 1.31 -3.33
C VAL A 81 8.82 2.43 -3.21
N ALA A 82 8.02 2.67 -4.25
CA ALA A 82 7.00 3.73 -4.27
C ALA A 82 5.99 3.57 -3.12
N PHE A 83 5.45 2.37 -2.92
CA PHE A 83 4.54 2.06 -1.82
C PHE A 83 5.20 2.14 -0.44
N GLY A 84 6.50 1.86 -0.35
CA GLY A 84 7.28 2.09 0.88
C GLY A 84 7.30 3.57 1.26
N MET A 85 7.59 4.44 0.28
CA MET A 85 7.56 5.90 0.48
C MET A 85 6.16 6.40 0.86
N VAL A 86 5.12 5.98 0.13
CA VAL A 86 3.73 6.41 0.38
C VAL A 86 3.25 5.94 1.76
N ASN A 87 3.59 4.72 2.18
CA ASN A 87 3.24 4.25 3.52
C ASN A 87 3.96 5.03 4.62
N SER A 88 5.22 5.42 4.40
CA SER A 88 5.95 6.26 5.35
C SER A 88 5.28 7.63 5.49
N VAL A 89 4.89 8.25 4.38
CA VAL A 89 4.10 9.51 4.39
C VAL A 89 2.79 9.32 5.14
N GLY A 90 2.03 8.27 4.83
CA GLY A 90 0.75 7.99 5.49
C GLY A 90 0.89 7.78 7.00
N SER A 91 1.94 7.08 7.42
CA SER A 91 2.21 6.87 8.84
C SER A 91 2.61 8.15 9.57
N GLU A 92 3.35 9.05 8.93
CA GLU A 92 3.83 10.28 9.55
C GLU A 92 2.81 11.40 9.56
N VAL A 93 2.05 11.57 8.46
CA VAL A 93 1.07 12.64 8.30
C VAL A 93 -0.31 12.21 8.79
N GLY A 94 -0.72 10.98 8.49
CA GLY A 94 -2.05 10.46 8.81
C GLY A 94 -2.09 9.58 10.06
N GLY A 95 -0.95 9.21 10.65
CA GLY A 95 -0.88 8.28 11.77
C GLY A 95 -1.37 6.86 11.42
N THR A 96 -1.53 6.54 10.14
CA THR A 96 -2.07 5.25 9.67
C THR A 96 -1.34 4.76 8.42
N LEU A 97 -1.17 3.44 8.31
CA LEU A 97 -0.60 2.83 7.11
C LEU A 97 -1.67 2.76 6.01
N ALA A 98 -1.49 3.52 4.93
CA ALA A 98 -2.46 3.63 3.84
C ALA A 98 -2.85 2.29 3.20
N PHE A 99 -1.92 1.33 3.14
CA PHE A 99 -2.14 0.05 2.45
C PHE A 99 -2.45 -1.14 3.38
N VAL A 100 -2.70 -0.91 4.67
CA VAL A 100 -3.02 -1.98 5.64
C VAL A 100 -4.51 -1.96 5.96
N LEU A 101 -5.33 -2.36 4.98
CA LEU A 101 -6.79 -2.43 5.10
C LEU A 101 -7.24 -3.30 6.26
N THR A 102 -6.56 -4.43 6.50
CA THR A 102 -6.90 -5.34 7.60
C THR A 102 -6.78 -4.66 8.96
N GLY A 103 -5.80 -3.78 9.14
CA GLY A 103 -5.67 -2.97 10.36
C GLY A 103 -6.81 -1.96 10.52
N HIS A 104 -7.28 -1.38 9.42
CA HIS A 104 -8.38 -0.41 9.41
C HIS A 104 -9.72 -1.09 9.70
N LEU A 105 -9.95 -2.27 9.10
CA LEU A 105 -11.10 -3.12 9.39
C LEU A 105 -11.10 -3.54 10.87
N THR A 106 -9.96 -3.97 11.40
CA THR A 106 -9.84 -4.34 12.83
C THR A 106 -10.20 -3.16 13.75
N LYS A 107 -9.74 -1.94 13.44
CA LYS A 107 -10.10 -0.74 14.21
C LYS A 107 -11.61 -0.48 14.19
N ILE A 108 -12.24 -0.53 13.01
CA ILE A 108 -13.68 -0.31 12.87
C ILE A 108 -14.46 -1.41 13.62
N THR A 109 -14.07 -2.67 13.46
CA THR A 109 -14.69 -3.81 14.14
C THR A 109 -14.61 -3.64 15.65
N ASN A 110 -13.44 -3.30 16.20
CA ASN A 110 -13.28 -3.06 17.64
C ASN A 110 -14.17 -1.91 18.13
N LEU A 111 -14.28 -0.80 17.38
CA LEU A 111 -15.16 0.31 17.74
C LEU A 111 -16.64 -0.07 17.73
N ILE A 112 -17.07 -0.89 16.76
CA ILE A 112 -18.43 -1.43 16.71
C ILE A 112 -18.69 -2.34 17.92
N PHE A 113 -17.76 -3.24 18.23
CA PHE A 113 -17.91 -4.15 19.37
C PHE A 113 -17.86 -3.42 20.72
N ASP A 114 -17.01 -2.41 20.88
CA ASP A 114 -16.97 -1.54 22.07
C ASP A 114 -18.31 -0.79 22.26
N ARG A 115 -19.00 -0.46 21.16
CA ARG A 115 -20.32 0.20 21.18
C ARG A 115 -21.46 -0.76 21.50
N VAL A 116 -21.40 -1.98 20.97
CA VAL A 116 -22.45 -3.00 21.09
C VAL A 116 -22.35 -3.80 22.39
N SER A 117 -21.14 -4.01 22.91
CA SER A 117 -20.89 -4.81 24.10
C SER A 117 -21.53 -4.18 25.35
N ARG A 118 -22.53 -4.88 25.90
CA ARG A 118 -23.21 -4.49 27.14
C ARG A 118 -22.36 -4.77 28.38
N THR A 119 -21.38 -5.67 28.28
CA THR A 119 -20.57 -6.16 29.40
C THR A 119 -19.52 -5.16 29.90
N ALA A 120 -19.14 -4.18 29.08
CA ALA A 120 -18.17 -3.12 29.42
C ALA A 120 -18.81 -1.76 29.76
N GLY A 121 -20.12 -1.72 30.05
CA GLY A 121 -20.81 -0.49 30.45
C GLY A 121 -20.97 0.56 29.34
N ARG A 122 -21.08 0.14 28.06
CA ARG A 122 -21.12 1.04 26.88
C ARG A 122 -20.04 2.11 26.98
N LYS A 123 -18.80 1.74 26.69
CA LYS A 123 -17.68 2.69 26.60
C LYS A 123 -18.12 3.90 25.76
N LYS A 124 -18.15 5.09 26.38
CA LYS A 124 -18.45 6.33 25.66
C LYS A 124 -17.31 6.55 24.68
N LEU A 125 -17.61 6.45 23.39
CA LEU A 125 -16.66 6.76 22.32
C LEU A 125 -16.28 8.23 22.44
N THR A 126 -14.98 8.49 22.44
CA THR A 126 -14.44 9.85 22.45
C THR A 126 -14.48 10.41 21.03
N GLU A 127 -14.46 11.73 20.86
CA GLU A 127 -14.35 12.35 19.53
C GLU A 127 -13.14 11.83 18.74
N LYS A 128 -12.03 11.54 19.44
CA LYS A 128 -10.83 10.94 18.86
C LYS A 128 -11.08 9.55 18.24
N ASP A 129 -11.94 8.74 18.85
CA ASP A 129 -12.29 7.42 18.34
C ASP A 129 -13.10 7.54 17.04
N TRP A 130 -13.99 8.54 16.98
CA TRP A 130 -14.77 8.84 15.79
C TRP A 130 -13.91 9.39 14.65
N GLU A 131 -12.94 10.25 14.97
CA GLU A 131 -11.99 10.75 13.97
C GLU A 131 -11.14 9.62 13.38
N ALA A 132 -10.65 8.71 14.23
CA ALA A 132 -9.90 7.53 13.80
C ALA A 132 -10.76 6.58 12.95
N ALA A 133 -12.04 6.40 13.28
CA ALA A 133 -12.98 5.63 12.46
C ALA A 133 -13.23 6.32 11.11
N ARG A 134 -13.40 7.64 11.09
CA ARG A 134 -13.60 8.40 9.84
C ARG A 134 -12.40 8.25 8.92
N GLN A 135 -11.19 8.46 9.44
CA GLN A 135 -9.96 8.25 8.69
C GLN A 135 -9.87 6.81 8.17
N SER A 136 -10.22 5.83 9.03
CA SER A 136 -10.15 4.42 8.64
C SER A 136 -11.13 4.07 7.51
N SER A 137 -12.34 4.61 7.59
CA SER A 137 -13.37 4.46 6.56
C SER A 137 -13.00 5.13 5.24
N VAL A 138 -12.36 6.31 5.28
CA VAL A 138 -11.90 7.01 4.07
C VAL A 138 -10.81 6.20 3.36
N VAL A 139 -9.86 5.62 4.08
CA VAL A 139 -8.82 4.76 3.48
C VAL A 139 -9.44 3.52 2.84
N ILE A 140 -10.39 2.87 3.52
CA ILE A 140 -11.09 1.69 2.98
C ILE A 140 -11.90 2.08 1.74
N ALA A 141 -12.67 3.17 1.80
CA ALA A 141 -13.45 3.65 0.67
C ALA A 141 -12.55 4.03 -0.52
N GLY A 142 -11.45 4.74 -0.28
CA GLY A 142 -10.47 5.11 -1.29
C GLY A 142 -9.88 3.89 -1.99
N PHE A 143 -9.55 2.83 -1.23
CA PHE A 143 -9.09 1.57 -1.81
C PHE A 143 -10.13 0.92 -2.73
N PHE A 144 -11.40 0.82 -2.29
CA PHE A 144 -12.45 0.24 -3.13
C PHE A 144 -12.74 1.09 -4.37
N VAL A 145 -12.72 2.42 -4.24
CA VAL A 145 -12.84 3.32 -5.39
C VAL A 145 -11.70 3.08 -6.38
N GLY A 146 -10.45 3.01 -5.91
CA GLY A 146 -9.29 2.69 -6.75
C GLY A 146 -9.45 1.33 -7.46
N ALA A 147 -9.83 0.29 -6.73
CA ALA A 147 -10.04 -1.05 -7.30
C ALA A 147 -11.18 -1.07 -8.34
N LEU A 148 -12.29 -0.36 -8.09
CA LEU A 148 -13.39 -0.23 -9.04
C LEU A 148 -12.97 0.56 -10.28
N SER A 149 -12.23 1.65 -10.11
CA SER A 149 -11.66 2.43 -11.23
C SER A 149 -10.71 1.59 -12.07
N ALA A 150 -9.84 0.79 -11.45
CA ALA A 150 -8.95 -0.14 -12.15
C ALA A 150 -9.75 -1.18 -12.95
N CYS A 151 -10.78 -1.78 -12.35
CA CYS A 151 -11.68 -2.71 -13.02
C CYS A 151 -12.34 -2.09 -14.24
N GLN A 152 -12.85 -0.85 -14.10
CA GLN A 152 -13.48 -0.15 -15.21
C GLN A 152 -12.48 0.15 -16.34
N ILE A 153 -11.25 0.56 -16.02
CA ILE A 153 -10.19 0.78 -17.00
C ILE A 153 -9.90 -0.51 -17.77
N PHE A 154 -9.82 -1.65 -17.08
CA PHE A 154 -9.57 -2.94 -17.71
C PHE A 154 -10.72 -3.44 -18.59
N ASN A 155 -11.97 -3.13 -18.22
CA ASN A 155 -13.13 -3.44 -19.06
C ASN A 155 -13.13 -2.63 -20.37
N VAL A 156 -12.73 -1.35 -20.32
CA VAL A 156 -12.68 -0.49 -21.51
C VAL A 156 -11.43 -0.77 -22.35
N PHE A 157 -10.30 -1.07 -21.70
CA PHE A 157 -9.01 -1.28 -22.34
C PHE A 157 -8.38 -2.62 -21.89
N PRO A 158 -8.88 -3.75 -22.40
CA PRO A 158 -8.41 -5.09 -22.01
C PRO A 158 -6.94 -5.34 -22.33
N GLN A 159 -6.36 -4.54 -23.24
CA GLN A 159 -4.93 -4.59 -23.58
C GLN A 159 -4.02 -4.30 -22.38
N PHE A 160 -4.48 -3.53 -21.38
CA PHE A 160 -3.71 -3.26 -20.16
C PHE A 160 -3.58 -4.47 -19.24
N LEU A 161 -4.52 -5.42 -19.31
CA LEU A 161 -4.44 -6.68 -18.57
C LEU A 161 -3.31 -7.57 -19.11
N GLN A 162 -3.05 -7.49 -20.42
CA GLN A 162 -2.02 -8.27 -21.10
C GLN A 162 -0.63 -7.59 -21.06
N ARG A 163 -0.59 -6.25 -21.03
CA ARG A 163 0.65 -5.46 -21.06
C ARG A 163 1.13 -4.99 -19.67
N GLY A 164 0.35 -5.25 -18.62
CA GLY A 164 0.74 -5.04 -17.23
C GLY A 164 0.74 -3.57 -16.78
N ALA A 165 -0.45 -2.98 -16.68
CA ALA A 165 -0.64 -1.71 -15.98
C ALA A 165 -0.73 -1.96 -14.46
N PHE A 166 0.41 -2.29 -13.85
CA PHE A 166 0.48 -2.63 -12.43
C PHE A 166 0.28 -1.43 -11.51
N SER A 167 0.55 -0.20 -11.99
CA SER A 167 0.25 1.03 -11.24
C SER A 167 -1.25 1.23 -10.98
N ALA A 168 -2.12 0.77 -11.87
CA ALA A 168 -3.57 0.95 -11.76
C ALA A 168 -4.16 0.22 -10.54
N ILE A 169 -3.41 -0.73 -9.97
CA ILE A 169 -3.78 -1.46 -8.74
C ILE A 169 -3.41 -0.67 -7.48
N GLY A 170 -2.50 0.30 -7.59
CA GLY A 170 -2.01 1.16 -6.50
C GLY A 170 -2.85 2.38 -6.24
#